data_AF-A0A1G2QHP6-F1
#
_entry.id   AF-A0A1G2QHP6-F1
#
_cell.length_a   1.000
_cell.length_b   1.000
_cell.length_c   1.000
_cell.angle_alpha   90.00
_cell.angle_beta   90.00
_cell.angle_gamma   90.00
#
_symmetry.space_group_name_H-M   'P 1'
#
loop_
_entity.id
_entity.type
_entity.pdbx_description
1 polymer ?
#
loop_
_entity_poly.entity_id
_entity_poly.type
_entity_poly.pdbx_seq_one_letter_code
_entity_poly.pdbx_strand_id
1 'polypeptide(L)'
;MNISRTKFVILFIISGFAFMFITSTLLGSTGPRVFPKHPDSFLGTASPIAWKNTVSTIISPIKVVLIGPLLLSTDFLRDDPPPPFIGIYLIFYWTILASIIHYLLRKINILKTTKNNL
;
A
#
# COMPACT_ATOMS: atom_id res chain seq x y z
N MET A 1 6.86 -21.01 -4.28
CA MET A 1 7.32 -19.98 -5.23
C MET A 1 8.84 -19.99 -5.19
N ASN A 2 9.53 -20.10 -6.33
CA ASN A 2 11.00 -20.18 -6.38
C ASN A 2 11.72 -18.82 -6.16
N ILE A 3 10.99 -17.81 -5.68
CA ILE A 3 11.56 -16.52 -5.32
C ILE A 3 11.89 -16.54 -3.83
N SER A 4 13.07 -16.05 -3.45
CA SER A 4 13.41 -15.92 -2.04
C SER A 4 12.52 -14.87 -1.36
N ARG A 5 12.24 -15.05 -0.06
CA ARG A 5 11.48 -14.09 0.74
C ARG A 5 12.03 -12.67 0.61
N THR A 6 13.36 -12.51 0.63
CA THR A 6 14.03 -11.20 0.51
C THR A 6 13.77 -10.54 -0.84
N LYS A 7 13.87 -11.30 -1.95
CA LYS A 7 13.56 -10.77 -3.29
C LYS A 7 12.09 -10.33 -3.40
N PHE A 8 11.17 -11.10 -2.80
CA PHE A 8 9.76 -10.74 -2.75
C PHE A 8 9.51 -9.45 -1.97
N VAL A 9 10.13 -9.30 -0.79
CA VAL A 9 10.00 -8.09 0.04
C VAL A 9 10.51 -6.85 -0.71
N ILE A 10 11.67 -6.94 -1.36
CA ILE A 10 12.24 -5.81 -2.12
C ILE A 10 11.29 -5.42 -3.26
N LEU A 11 10.81 -6.38 -4.05
CA LEU A 11 9.85 -6.13 -5.12
C LEU A 11 8.54 -5.53 -4.59
N PHE A 12 8.06 -6.01 -3.45
CA PHE A 12 6.85 -5.49 -2.81
C PHE A 12 7.03 -4.03 -2.38
N ILE A 13 8.17 -3.68 -1.76
CA ILE A 13 8.46 -2.31 -1.34
C ILE A 13 8.56 -1.38 -2.56
N ILE A 14 9.32 -1.75 -3.59
CA ILE A 14 9.46 -0.96 -4.82
C ILE A 14 8.10 -0.78 -5.50
N SER A 15 7.32 -1.86 -5.60
CA SER A 15 5.98 -1.83 -6.20
C SER A 15 5.01 -0.99 -5.38
N GLY A 16 5.05 -1.06 -4.05
CA GLY A 16 4.24 -0.22 -3.16
C GLY A 16 4.56 1.26 -3.33
N PHE A 17 5.85 1.62 -3.41
CA PHE A 17 6.28 2.99 -3.68
C PHE A 17 5.83 3.47 -5.07
N ALA A 18 6.04 2.67 -6.11
CA ALA A 18 5.60 3.00 -7.46
C ALA A 18 4.08 3.15 -7.53
N PHE A 19 3.33 2.27 -6.88
CA PHE A 19 1.86 2.33 -6.82
C PHE A 19 1.37 3.58 -6.10
N MET A 20 1.96 3.91 -4.95
CA MET A 20 1.68 5.16 -4.23
C MET A 20 1.96 6.38 -5.11
N PHE A 21 3.11 6.41 -5.79
CA PHE A 21 3.51 7.50 -6.66
C PHE A 21 2.57 7.66 -7.87
N ILE A 22 2.28 6.58 -8.59
CA ILE A 22 1.38 6.59 -9.75
C ILE A 22 -0.02 7.00 -9.33
N THR A 23 -0.54 6.46 -8.22
CA THR A 23 -1.91 6.77 -7.82
C THR A 23 -2.05 8.19 -7.25
N SER A 24 -1.02 8.72 -6.58
CA SER A 24 -1.01 10.13 -6.17
C SER A 24 -0.87 11.08 -7.36
N THR A 25 -0.07 10.75 -8.36
CA THR A 25 0.10 11.60 -9.56
C THR A 25 -1.09 11.51 -10.53
N LEU A 26 -1.70 10.32 -10.67
CA LEU A 26 -2.77 10.08 -11.64
C LEU A 26 -4.17 10.44 -11.09
N LEU A 27 -4.41 10.19 -9.80
CA LEU A 27 -5.70 10.43 -9.13
C LEU A 27 -5.68 11.59 -8.14
N GLY A 28 -4.52 12.02 -7.64
CA GLY A 28 -4.43 13.11 -6.68
C GLY A 28 -4.47 14.48 -7.35
N SER A 29 -5.46 15.29 -7.01
CA SER A 29 -5.53 16.72 -7.36
C SER A 29 -4.56 17.60 -6.54
N THR A 30 -3.72 17.01 -5.67
CA THR A 30 -2.95 17.76 -4.65
C THR A 30 -1.47 17.39 -4.66
N GLY A 31 -0.73 17.82 -5.70
CA GLY A 31 0.73 17.99 -5.69
C GLY A 31 1.61 16.74 -5.44
N PRO A 32 2.95 16.90 -5.45
CA PRO A 32 3.92 15.80 -5.38
C PRO A 32 4.17 15.33 -3.93
N ARG A 33 3.12 15.25 -3.11
CA ARG A 33 3.23 14.81 -1.71
C ARG A 33 2.86 13.34 -1.60
N VAL A 34 3.83 12.55 -1.14
CA VAL A 34 3.68 11.09 -0.90
C VAL A 34 2.73 10.80 0.27
N PHE A 35 2.59 11.76 1.19
CA PHE A 35 1.75 11.64 2.38
C PHE A 35 0.66 12.73 2.40
N PRO A 36 -0.62 12.36 2.56
CA PRO A 36 -1.71 13.32 2.66
C PRO A 36 -1.73 14.00 4.03
N LYS A 37 -1.99 15.31 4.05
CA LYS A 37 -2.13 16.12 5.28
C LYS A 37 -3.55 16.00 5.88
N HIS A 38 -4.50 15.43 5.15
CA HIS A 38 -5.91 15.35 5.57
C HIS A 38 -6.57 14.02 5.13
N PRO A 39 -7.35 13.34 5.99
CA PRO A 39 -8.06 12.10 5.64
C PRO A 39 -9.00 12.26 4.44
N ASP A 40 -9.58 13.44 4.22
CA ASP A 40 -10.50 13.69 3.10
C ASP A 40 -9.80 13.71 1.73
N SER A 41 -8.49 13.99 1.71
CA SER A 41 -7.69 13.93 0.47
C SER A 41 -7.32 12.49 0.07
N PHE A 42 -7.61 11.52 0.93
CA PHE A 42 -7.34 10.10 0.72
C PHE A 42 -8.42 9.40 -0.11
N LEU A 43 -9.68 9.79 0.08
CA LEU A 43 -10.83 9.16 -0.58
C LEU A 43 -11.10 9.70 -1.98
N GLY A 44 -10.27 10.64 -2.45
CA GLY A 44 -10.48 11.32 -3.70
C GLY A 44 -11.66 12.26 -3.55
N THR A 45 -11.39 13.56 -3.43
CA THR A 45 -12.40 14.57 -3.72
C THR A 45 -13.00 14.19 -5.07
N ALA A 46 -14.31 13.92 -5.11
CA ALA A 46 -15.01 13.31 -6.23
C ALA A 46 -14.60 13.99 -7.54
N SER A 47 -13.67 13.37 -8.27
CA SER A 47 -13.21 13.91 -9.54
C SER A 47 -14.43 13.90 -10.47
N PRO A 48 -14.78 15.01 -11.13
CA PRO A 48 -15.99 15.10 -11.97
C PRO A 48 -15.95 14.14 -13.16
N ILE A 49 -14.79 13.56 -13.45
CA ILE A 49 -14.59 12.49 -14.42
C ILE A 49 -14.96 11.13 -13.78
N ALA A 50 -16.07 10.55 -14.23
CA ALA A 50 -16.64 9.30 -13.71
C ALA A 50 -15.65 8.12 -13.68
N TRP A 51 -14.82 7.94 -14.72
CA TRP A 51 -13.85 6.83 -14.75
C TRP A 51 -12.75 6.98 -13.69
N LYS A 52 -12.35 8.21 -13.34
CA LYS A 52 -11.39 8.47 -12.26
C LYS A 52 -11.98 8.12 -10.90
N ASN A 53 -13.27 8.39 -10.70
CA ASN A 53 -13.98 8.02 -9.47
C ASN A 53 -14.06 6.51 -9.31
N THR A 54 -14.43 5.77 -10.36
CA THR A 54 -14.47 4.29 -10.33
C THR A 54 -13.10 3.69 -10.02
N VAL A 55 -12.05 4.17 -10.68
CA VAL A 55 -10.67 3.71 -10.43
C VAL A 55 -10.23 4.06 -8.99
N SER A 56 -10.59 5.24 -8.48
CA SER A 56 -10.32 5.62 -7.09
C SER A 56 -11.00 4.69 -6.10
N THR A 57 -12.28 4.34 -6.30
CA THR A 57 -13.02 3.45 -5.42
C THR A 57 -12.43 2.04 -5.38
N ILE A 58 -11.98 1.51 -6.52
CA ILE A 58 -11.34 0.17 -6.59
C ILE A 58 -9.96 0.18 -5.91
N ILE A 59 -9.20 1.27 -6.07
CA ILE A 59 -7.84 1.42 -5.54
C ILE A 59 -7.85 1.78 -4.04
N SER A 60 -8.90 2.45 -3.57
CA SER A 60 -9.06 2.91 -2.19
C SER A 60 -8.80 1.81 -1.14
N PRO A 61 -9.43 0.62 -1.18
CA PRO A 61 -9.17 -0.43 -0.19
C PRO A 61 -7.72 -0.90 -0.19
N ILE A 62 -7.07 -0.93 -1.36
CA ILE A 62 -5.65 -1.29 -1.48
C ILE A 62 -4.78 -0.22 -0.80
N LYS A 63 -5.06 1.06 -1.07
CA LYS A 63 -4.37 2.18 -0.39
C LYS A 63 -4.56 2.14 1.11
N VAL A 64 -5.77 1.88 1.60
CA VAL A 64 -6.05 1.73 3.04
C VAL A 64 -5.22 0.62 3.66
N VAL A 65 -5.04 -0.52 2.99
CA VAL A 65 -4.16 -1.58 3.51
C VAL A 65 -2.70 -1.14 3.51
N LEU A 66 -2.21 -0.52 2.43
CA LEU A 66 -0.81 -0.09 2.36
C LEU A 66 -0.47 1.00 3.39
N ILE A 67 -1.41 1.89 3.70
CA ILE A 67 -1.23 3.09 4.50
C ILE A 67 -1.94 2.94 5.86
N GLY A 68 -2.52 1.77 6.15
CA GLY A 68 -3.37 1.53 7.32
C GLY A 68 -2.76 1.96 8.65
N PRO A 69 -1.49 1.61 8.95
CA PRO A 69 -0.85 2.06 10.18
C PRO A 69 -0.67 3.59 10.27
N LEU A 70 -0.57 4.27 9.12
CA LEU A 70 -0.47 5.72 9.05
C LEU A 70 -1.83 6.40 9.26
N LEU A 71 -2.93 5.74 8.84
CA LEU A 71 -4.29 6.21 9.12
C LEU A 71 -4.61 6.18 10.62
N LEU A 72 -4.08 5.20 11.35
CA LEU A 72 -4.21 5.14 12.81
C LEU A 72 -3.40 6.24 13.53
N SER A 73 -2.41 6.81 12.84
CA SER A 73 -1.46 7.76 13.37
C SER A 73 -1.83 9.20 13.00
N THR A 74 -3.11 9.51 12.83
CA THR A 74 -3.59 10.87 12.47
C THR A 74 -3.10 11.95 13.43
N ASP A 75 -2.86 11.61 14.69
CA ASP A 75 -2.27 12.53 15.67
C ASP A 75 -0.76 12.74 15.47
N PHE A 76 0.00 11.74 14.97
CA PHE A 76 1.44 11.90 14.65
C PHE A 76 1.71 12.78 13.43
N LEU A 77 0.71 12.97 12.56
CA LEU A 77 0.79 13.90 11.42
C LEU A 77 0.40 15.33 11.78
N ARG A 78 -0.12 15.58 12.99
CA ARG A 78 -0.48 16.91 13.49
C ARG A 78 0.71 17.66 14.09
N ASP A 79 1.72 16.94 14.57
CA ASP A 79 2.95 17.54 15.09
C ASP A 79 3.80 18.06 13.92
N ASP A 80 4.05 19.37 13.91
CA ASP A 80 4.92 20.04 12.94
C ASP A 80 6.32 20.21 13.59
N PRO A 81 7.40 19.56 13.10
CA PRO A 81 7.49 18.75 11.88
C PRO A 81 7.16 17.26 12.10
N PRO A 82 6.59 16.59 11.07
CA PRO A 82 6.27 15.16 11.15
C PRO A 82 7.55 14.34 11.40
N PRO A 83 7.56 13.45 12.40
CA PRO A 83 8.77 12.72 12.76
C PRO A 83 9.31 11.87 11.60
N PRO A 84 10.63 11.90 11.32
CA PRO A 84 11.23 11.09 10.23
C PRO A 84 11.04 9.57 10.44
N PHE A 85 10.67 9.16 11.66
CA PHE A 85 10.39 7.76 12.02
C PHE A 85 9.16 7.17 11.31
N ILE A 86 8.27 8.00 10.76
CA ILE A 86 7.07 7.55 10.03
C ILE A 86 7.43 6.66 8.84
N GLY A 87 8.48 7.03 8.08
CA GLY A 87 8.96 6.23 6.95
C GLY A 87 9.51 4.87 7.38
N ILE A 88 10.24 4.83 8.50
CA ILE A 88 10.80 3.59 9.05
C ILE A 88 9.69 2.65 9.50
N TYR A 89 8.69 3.17 10.20
CA TYR A 89 7.52 2.41 10.63
C TYR A 89 6.74 1.83 9.45
N LEU A 90 6.56 2.61 8.38
CA LEU A 90 5.91 2.15 7.16
C LEU A 90 6.70 1.02 6.46
N ILE A 91 8.03 1.17 6.34
CA ILE A 91 8.89 0.14 5.73
C ILE A 91 8.84 -1.15 6.57
N PHE A 92 8.85 -1.02 7.91
CA PHE A 92 8.73 -2.16 8.81
C PHE A 92 7.39 -2.87 8.62
N TYR A 93 6.29 -2.11 8.56
CA TYR A 93 4.96 -2.65 8.28
C TYR A 93 4.90 -3.37 6.93
N TRP A 94 5.39 -2.75 5.85
CA TRP A 94 5.43 -3.38 4.52
C TRP A 94 6.27 -4.65 4.48
N THR A 95 7.35 -4.70 5.27
CA THR A 95 8.19 -5.90 5.39
C THR A 95 7.42 -7.07 6.02
N ILE A 96 6.65 -6.80 7.08
CA ILE A 96 5.77 -7.79 7.72
C ILE A 96 4.67 -8.22 6.74
N LEU A 97 3.98 -7.26 6.12
CA LEU A 97 2.90 -7.51 5.17
C LEU A 97 3.38 -8.37 3.99
N ALA A 98 4.51 -8.01 3.39
CA ALA A 98 5.12 -8.79 2.31
C ALA A 98 5.47 -10.22 2.76
N SER A 99 5.94 -10.38 4.00
CA SER A 99 6.24 -11.71 4.55
C SER A 99 5.00 -12.57 4.71
N ILE A 100 3.90 -11.98 5.19
CA ILE A 100 2.60 -12.67 5.33
C ILE A 100 2.08 -13.10 3.95
N ILE A 101 2.08 -12.19 2.98
CA ILE A 101 1.63 -12.49 1.61
C ILE A 101 2.49 -13.60 0.98
N HIS A 102 3.81 -13.51 1.13
CA HIS A 102 4.73 -14.54 0.64
C HIS A 102 4.45 -15.91 1.27
N TYR A 103 4.18 -15.94 2.57
CA TYR A 103 3.82 -17.16 3.28
C TYR A 103 2.49 -17.75 2.79
N LEU A 104 1.45 -16.91 2.65
CA LEU A 104 0.14 -17.32 2.14
C LEU A 104 0.23 -17.88 0.72
N LEU A 105 0.95 -17.19 -0.17
CA LEU A 105 1.17 -17.65 -1.55
C LEU A 105 1.92 -18.99 -1.59
N ARG A 106 2.93 -19.17 -0.72
CA ARG A 106 3.64 -20.45 -0.60
C ARG A 106 2.70 -21.55 -0.15
N LYS A 107 1.87 -21.29 0.87
CA LYS A 107 0.89 -22.25 1.41
C LYS A 107 -0.13 -22.66 0.35
N ILE A 108 -0.71 -21.70 -0.39
CA ILE A 108 -1.67 -21.97 -1.48
C ILE A 108 -1.04 -22.83 -2.57
N ASN A 109 0.22 -22.54 -2.93
CA ASN A 109 0.91 -23.31 -3.97
C ASN A 109 1.20 -24.76 -3.53
N ILE A 110 1.58 -24.96 -2.27
CA ILE A 110 1.74 -26.31 -1.69
C ILE A 110 0.41 -27.07 -1.75
N LEU A 111 -0.69 -26.45 -1.31
CA LEU A 111 -2.02 -27.07 -1.34
C LEU A 111 -2.47 -27.42 -2.77
N LYS A 112 -2.16 -26.55 -3.74
CA LYS A 112 -2.43 -26.80 -5.17
C LYS A 112 -1.65 -28.01 -5.69
N THR A 113 -0.36 -28.12 -5.34
CA THR A 113 0.45 -29.27 -5.74
C THR A 113 -0.04 -30.56 -5.11
N THR A 114 -0.44 -30.56 -3.83
CA THR A 114 -0.98 -31.76 -3.16
C THR A 114 -2.31 -32.20 -3.78
N LYS A 115 -3.20 -31.27 -4.13
CA LYS A 115 -4.48 -31.59 -4.78
C LYS A 115 -4.30 -32.18 -6.18
N ASN A 116 -3.30 -31.74 -6.94
CA ASN A 116 -3.09 -32.18 -8.32
C ASN A 116 -2.38 -33.55 -8.44
N ASN A 117 -1.86 -34.09 -7.34
CA ASN A 117 -1.18 -35.40 -7.29
C ASN A 117 -2.05 -36.51 -6.65
N LEU A 118 -3.32 -36.20 -6.37
CA LEU A 118 -4.38 -37.10 -5.93
C LEU A 118 -5.38 -37.29 -7.08
#